data_AF-A0A7C6W9E6-F1
#
_entry.id   AF-A0A7C6W9E6-F1
#
_cell.length_a   1.000
_cell.length_b   1.000
_cell.length_c   1.000
_cell.angle_alpha   90.00
_cell.angle_beta   90.00
_cell.angle_gamma   90.00
#
_symmetry.space_group_name_H-M   'P 1'
#
loop_
_entity.id
_entity.type
_entity.pdbx_description
1 polymer ?
#
loop_
_entity_poly.entity_id
_entity_poly.type
_entity_poly.pdbx_seq_one_letter_code
_entity_poly.pdbx_strand_id
1 'polypeptide(L)'
;MQVVENDDDTYTVTVDVTNNSDIPGKETVQVYLQKPYTEKDIQNKVEKAAVELIGFDKVYVPANSTVTATITVQEKFFAAYDANVEKTFVIGSTNTNDKYLLTAARDAHDAVNN
;
A
#
# COMPACT_ATOMS: atom_id res chain seq x y z
N MET A 1 2.70 -12.00 -1.40
CA MET A 1 2.96 -10.86 -0.50
C MET A 1 2.67 -11.30 0.92
N GLN A 2 3.48 -10.90 1.88
CA GLN A 2 3.17 -10.97 3.30
C GLN A 2 3.28 -9.55 3.89
N VAL A 3 2.51 -9.29 4.95
CA VAL A 3 2.52 -8.01 5.66
C VAL A 3 2.68 -8.31 7.14
N VAL A 4 3.61 -7.62 7.79
CA VAL A 4 3.83 -7.67 9.23
C VAL A 4 3.67 -6.26 9.78
N GLU A 5 2.82 -6.08 10.76
CA GLU A 5 2.73 -4.85 11.56
C GLU A 5 3.85 -4.84 12.60
N ASN A 6 4.52 -3.69 12.75
CA ASN A 6 5.62 -3.50 13.68
C ASN A 6 5.19 -2.56 14.83
N ASP A 7 5.97 -2.51 15.93
CA ASP A 7 5.65 -1.72 17.13
C ASP A 7 5.85 -0.19 16.97
N ASP A 8 6.27 0.29 15.79
CA ASP A 8 6.67 1.68 15.52
C ASP A 8 5.80 2.38 14.46
N ASP A 9 4.51 2.02 14.38
CA ASP A 9 3.55 2.52 13.40
C ASP A 9 4.01 2.31 11.94
N THR A 10 4.68 1.19 11.70
CA THR A 10 5.10 0.76 10.36
C THR A 10 4.62 -0.65 10.04
N TYR A 11 4.50 -0.92 8.75
CA TYR A 11 4.24 -2.26 8.22
C TYR A 11 5.38 -2.68 7.30
N THR A 12 5.87 -3.89 7.50
CA THR A 12 6.85 -4.53 6.61
C THR A 12 6.11 -5.39 5.59
N VAL A 13 6.21 -5.01 4.32
CA VAL A 13 5.65 -5.76 3.19
C VAL A 13 6.76 -6.54 2.50
N THR A 14 6.61 -7.86 2.40
CA THR A 14 7.55 -8.72 1.67
C THR A 14 6.90 -9.35 0.45
N VAL A 15 7.63 -9.33 -0.67
CA VAL A 15 7.16 -9.85 -1.96
C VAL A 15 8.28 -10.63 -2.62
N ASP A 16 8.02 -11.89 -2.96
CA ASP A 16 8.93 -12.67 -3.78
C ASP A 16 8.79 -12.26 -5.24
N VAL A 17 9.92 -11.88 -5.85
CA VAL A 17 10.03 -11.47 -7.24
C VAL A 17 10.85 -12.51 -7.98
N THR A 18 10.23 -13.16 -8.96
CA THR A 18 10.86 -14.19 -9.78
C THR A 18 11.16 -13.68 -11.18
N ASN A 19 12.42 -13.78 -11.61
CA ASN A 19 12.82 -13.56 -12.99
C ASN A 19 12.93 -14.92 -13.70
N ASN A 20 11.97 -15.22 -14.58
CA ASN A 20 11.93 -16.45 -15.37
C ASN A 20 12.64 -16.33 -16.74
N SER A 21 13.48 -15.31 -16.92
CA SER A 21 14.20 -15.09 -18.17
C SER A 21 15.70 -15.37 -18.02
N ASP A 22 16.38 -15.52 -19.16
CA ASP A 22 17.83 -15.76 -19.23
C ASP A 22 18.67 -14.49 -19.06
N ILE A 23 18.02 -13.31 -18.95
CA ILE A 23 18.70 -12.03 -18.82
C ILE A 23 18.43 -11.46 -17.43
N PRO A 24 19.47 -11.11 -16.65
CA PRO A 24 19.26 -10.46 -15.36
C PRO A 24 18.60 -9.08 -15.54
N GLY A 25 17.75 -8.69 -14.59
CA GLY A 25 16.96 -7.48 -14.68
C GLY A 25 16.76 -6.78 -13.34
N LYS A 26 16.09 -5.63 -13.36
CA LYS A 26 15.61 -4.95 -12.15
C LYS A 26 14.10 -4.79 -12.22
N GLU A 27 13.42 -5.11 -11.13
CA GLU A 27 11.98 -4.94 -10.97
C GLU A 27 11.70 -3.87 -9.91
N THR A 28 10.69 -3.03 -10.14
CA THR A 28 10.23 -2.03 -9.16
C THR A 28 8.95 -2.52 -8.52
N VAL A 29 9.06 -3.05 -7.31
CA VAL A 29 7.89 -3.51 -6.54
C VAL A 29 7.23 -2.30 -5.90
N GLN A 30 5.93 -2.11 -6.16
CA GLN A 30 5.16 -0.98 -5.67
C GLN A 30 4.06 -1.47 -4.72
N VAL A 31 3.92 -0.81 -3.57
CA VAL A 31 2.89 -1.10 -2.57
C VAL A 31 1.88 0.04 -2.56
N TYR A 32 0.62 -0.33 -2.82
CA TYR A 32 -0.51 0.57 -2.86
C TYR A 32 -1.45 0.35 -1.68
N LEU A 33 -2.14 1.42 -1.31
CA LEU A 33 -3.17 1.43 -0.29
C LEU A 33 -4.53 1.77 -0.90
N GLN A 34 -5.54 0.97 -0.56
CA GLN A 34 -6.94 1.32 -0.72
C GLN A 34 -7.53 1.57 0.66
N LYS A 35 -8.00 2.79 0.87
CA LYS A 35 -8.60 3.23 2.12
C LYS A 35 -10.11 2.96 2.06
N PRO A 36 -10.77 2.58 3.18
CA PRO A 36 -12.22 2.47 3.19
C PRO A 36 -12.84 3.86 3.01
N TYR A 37 -13.94 3.92 2.26
CA TYR A 37 -14.78 5.11 2.17
C TYR A 37 -15.93 4.99 3.19
N THR A 38 -15.71 5.61 4.35
CA THR A 38 -16.52 5.44 5.55
C THR A 38 -17.71 6.39 5.60
N GLU A 39 -18.67 6.13 6.49
CA GLU A 39 -19.77 7.07 6.75
C GLU A 39 -19.28 8.46 7.19
N LYS A 40 -18.19 8.50 7.98
CA LYS A 40 -17.57 9.76 8.42
C LYS A 40 -17.01 10.54 7.23
N ASP A 41 -16.38 9.84 6.29
CA ASP A 41 -15.83 10.48 5.08
C ASP A 41 -16.96 11.13 4.26
N ILE A 42 -18.10 10.46 4.11
CA ILE A 42 -19.27 11.00 3.41
C ILE A 42 -19.82 12.24 4.13
N GLN A 43 -19.98 12.17 5.45
CA GLN A 43 -20.53 13.27 6.25
C GLN A 43 -19.60 14.50 6.24
N ASN A 44 -18.30 14.26 6.38
CA ASN A 44 -17.28 15.31 6.45
C ASN A 44 -16.75 15.74 5.06
N LYS A 45 -17.19 15.06 3.99
CA LYS A 45 -16.74 15.26 2.59
C LYS A 45 -15.22 15.09 2.44
N VAL A 46 -14.70 13.99 3.00
CA VAL A 46 -13.29 13.60 2.90
C VAL A 46 -13.12 12.67 1.71
N GLU A 47 -12.53 13.18 0.63
CA GLU A 47 -12.26 12.39 -0.57
C GLU A 47 -10.99 11.55 -0.40
N LYS A 48 -10.99 10.35 -0.97
CA LYS A 48 -9.87 9.40 -0.95
C LYS A 48 -9.63 8.85 -2.35
N ALA A 49 -8.37 8.64 -2.73
CA ALA A 49 -8.06 8.06 -4.03
C ALA A 49 -8.45 6.57 -4.07
N ALA A 50 -8.76 6.06 -5.26
CA ALA A 50 -9.09 4.65 -5.46
C ALA A 50 -7.92 3.72 -5.08
N VAL A 51 -6.68 4.18 -5.32
CA VAL A 51 -5.41 3.59 -4.85
C VAL A 51 -4.40 4.72 -4.60
N GLU A 52 -3.52 4.54 -3.63
CA GLU A 52 -2.40 5.45 -3.35
C GLU A 52 -1.08 4.67 -3.25
N LEU A 53 -0.02 5.13 -3.93
CA LEU A 53 1.32 4.55 -3.76
C LEU A 53 1.90 4.97 -2.40
N ILE A 54 2.19 4.01 -1.53
CA ILE A 54 2.66 4.29 -0.16
C ILE A 54 4.05 3.72 0.16
N GLY A 55 4.62 2.95 -0.77
CA GLY A 55 5.99 2.46 -0.68
C GLY A 55 6.41 1.78 -1.98
N PHE A 56 7.71 1.77 -2.25
CA PHE A 56 8.28 1.00 -3.35
C PHE A 56 9.75 0.67 -3.07
N ASP A 57 10.24 -0.39 -3.69
CA ASP A 57 11.66 -0.69 -3.75
C ASP A 57 12.03 -1.30 -5.10
N LYS A 58 13.30 -1.17 -5.49
CA LYS A 58 13.81 -1.67 -6.76
C LYS A 58 14.87 -2.73 -6.55
N VAL A 59 14.53 -3.97 -6.85
CA VAL A 59 15.39 -5.13 -6.64
C VAL A 59 16.04 -5.58 -7.94
N TYR A 60 17.32 -5.95 -7.85
CA TYR A 60 18.00 -6.67 -8.94
C TYR A 60 17.70 -8.16 -8.80
N VAL A 61 17.27 -8.78 -9.89
CA VAL A 61 16.89 -10.19 -9.95
C VAL A 61 17.74 -10.89 -11.00
N PRO A 62 18.67 -11.77 -10.60
CA PRO A 62 19.45 -12.57 -11.54
C PRO A 62 18.54 -13.38 -12.47
N ALA A 63 19.08 -13.82 -13.61
CA ALA A 63 18.39 -14.73 -14.51
C ALA A 63 17.95 -16.01 -13.76
N ASN A 64 16.76 -16.50 -14.08
CA ASN A 64 16.19 -17.75 -13.53
C ASN A 64 16.24 -17.84 -11.98
N SER A 65 16.03 -16.72 -11.28
CA SER A 65 16.15 -16.63 -9.82
C SER A 65 14.96 -15.89 -9.19
N THR A 66 14.75 -16.13 -7.90
CA THR A 66 13.79 -15.41 -7.06
C THR A 66 14.54 -14.63 -5.98
N VAL A 67 14.14 -13.38 -5.76
CA VAL A 67 14.61 -12.54 -4.64
C VAL A 67 13.42 -11.97 -3.91
N THR A 68 13.54 -11.76 -2.60
CA THR A 68 12.48 -11.13 -1.80
C THR A 68 12.74 -9.63 -1.71
N ALA A 69 11.78 -8.83 -2.19
CA ALA A 69 11.73 -7.39 -1.94
C ALA A 69 11.12 -7.13 -0.56
N THR A 70 11.68 -6.19 0.20
CA THR A 70 11.20 -5.79 1.52
C THR A 70 10.94 -4.28 1.51
N ILE A 71 9.69 -3.88 1.73
CA ILE A 71 9.26 -2.49 1.69
C ILE A 71 8.64 -2.14 3.05
N THR A 72 9.17 -1.11 3.71
CA THR A 72 8.57 -0.54 4.93
C THR A 72 7.61 0.58 4.54
N VAL A 73 6.36 0.49 4.97
CA VAL A 73 5.35 1.54 4.81
C VAL A 73 5.01 2.14 6.18
N GLN A 74 4.79 3.46 6.23
CA GLN A 74 4.44 4.16 7.47
C GLN A 74 2.92 4.33 7.58
N GLU A 75 2.35 4.06 8.75
CA GLU A 75 0.89 4.16 9.00
C GLU A 75 0.35 5.56 8.69
N LYS A 76 1.15 6.61 8.86
CA LYS A 76 0.73 7.99 8.53
C LYS A 76 0.21 8.16 7.09
N PHE A 77 0.63 7.31 6.15
CA PHE A 77 0.14 7.34 4.76
C PHE A 77 -1.29 6.78 4.62
N PHE A 78 -1.82 6.16 5.67
CA PHE A 78 -3.16 5.62 5.70
C PHE A 78 -4.20 6.69 6.03
N ALA A 79 -3.77 7.83 6.56
CA ALA A 79 -4.65 8.93 6.87
C ALA A 79 -5.15 9.68 5.62
N ALA A 80 -6.30 10.34 5.76
CA ALA A 80 -6.80 11.34 4.82
C ALA A 80 -7.00 12.67 5.57
N TYR A 81 -6.88 13.81 4.89
CA TYR A 81 -7.03 15.10 5.54
C TYR A 81 -8.51 15.54 5.53
N ASP A 82 -9.10 15.73 6.71
CA ASP A 82 -10.44 16.30 6.83
C ASP A 82 -10.34 17.82 6.98
N ALA A 83 -10.61 18.53 5.89
CA ALA A 83 -10.56 19.99 5.87
C ALA A 83 -11.81 20.67 6.46
N ASN A 84 -12.93 19.96 6.56
CA ASN A 84 -14.23 20.58 6.82
C ASN A 84 -14.61 20.53 8.30
N VAL A 85 -14.26 19.44 8.99
CA VAL A 85 -14.68 19.21 10.38
C VAL A 85 -13.47 19.12 11.31
N GLU A 86 -12.63 18.10 11.16
CA GLU A 86 -11.55 17.82 12.11
C GLU A 86 -10.30 18.72 11.92
N LYS A 87 -10.12 19.28 10.71
CA LYS A 87 -8.98 20.14 10.32
C LYS A 87 -7.62 19.51 10.61
N THR A 88 -7.53 18.20 10.44
CA THR A 88 -6.33 17.39 10.66
C THR A 88 -6.41 16.10 9.84
N PHE A 89 -5.32 15.32 9.85
CA PHE A 89 -5.30 13.97 9.30
C PHE A 89 -6.11 13.01 10.18
N VAL A 90 -7.01 12.25 9.54
CA VAL A 90 -7.86 11.25 10.17
C VAL A 90 -7.58 9.87 9.60
N ILE A 91 -7.58 8.87 10.48
CA ILE A 91 -7.36 7.46 10.19
C ILE A 91 -8.34 6.62 11.01
N GLY A 92 -8.66 5.42 10.53
CA GLY A 92 -9.54 4.46 11.20
C GLY A 92 -10.99 4.53 10.74
N SER A 93 -11.81 3.63 11.30
CA SER A 93 -13.25 3.59 11.14
C SER A 93 -13.88 3.01 12.42
N THR A 94 -15.14 3.39 12.70
CA THR A 94 -15.94 2.77 13.76
C THR A 94 -16.66 1.49 13.29
N ASN A 95 -16.66 1.20 11.99
CA ASN A 95 -17.24 0.00 11.41
C ASN A 95 -16.13 -1.05 11.19
N THR A 96 -16.27 -2.22 11.83
CA THR A 96 -15.27 -3.30 11.75
C THR A 96 -15.17 -3.93 10.36
N ASN A 97 -16.15 -3.69 9.48
CA ASN A 97 -16.11 -4.14 8.09
C ASN A 97 -15.29 -3.22 7.17
N ASP A 98 -14.97 -2.00 7.62
CA ASP A 98 -14.14 -1.10 6.85
C ASP A 98 -12.68 -1.56 6.93
N LYS A 99 -12.09 -1.85 5.76
CA LYS A 99 -10.73 -2.39 5.65
C LYS A 99 -9.82 -1.43 4.92
N TYR A 100 -8.60 -1.30 5.43
CA TYR A 100 -7.46 -0.80 4.69
C TYR A 100 -6.84 -1.98 3.96
N LEU A 101 -6.75 -1.90 2.64
CA LEU A 101 -6.22 -2.99 1.81
C LEU A 101 -4.87 -2.58 1.24
N LEU A 102 -3.87 -3.44 1.45
CA LEU A 102 -2.55 -3.29 0.85
C LEU A 102 -2.45 -4.19 -0.39
N THR A 103 -1.92 -3.63 -1.48
CA THR A 103 -1.71 -4.34 -2.74
C THR A 103 -0.28 -4.14 -3.21
N ALA A 104 0.46 -5.22 -3.44
CA ALA A 104 1.70 -5.15 -4.20
C ALA A 104 1.39 -5.34 -5.70
N ALA A 105 1.77 -4.38 -6.53
CA ALA A 105 1.45 -4.37 -7.95
C ALA A 105 2.62 -3.82 -8.80
N ARG A 106 2.55 -4.03 -10.12
CA ARG A 106 3.55 -3.53 -11.08
C ARG A 106 3.35 -2.07 -11.42
N ASP A 107 2.11 -1.60 -11.33
CA ASP A 107 1.71 -0.21 -11.52
C ASP A 107 0.34 0.06 -10.88
N ALA A 108 -0.14 1.29 -10.99
CA ALA A 108 -1.36 1.75 -10.35
C ALA A 108 -2.64 1.20 -11.01
N HIS A 109 -2.59 0.77 -12.27
CA HIS A 109 -3.74 0.16 -12.95
C HIS A 109 -3.95 -1.26 -12.44
N ASP A 110 -2.86 -2.02 -12.28
CA ASP A 110 -2.90 -3.36 -11.69
C ASP A 110 -3.32 -3.33 -10.21
N ALA A 111 -3.04 -2.23 -9.50
CA ALA A 111 -3.36 -2.09 -8.08
C ALA A 111 -4.84 -1.88 -7.75
N VAL A 112 -5.65 -1.38 -8.70
CA VAL A 112 -7.03 -0.92 -8.44
C VAL A 112 -8.03 -2.05 -8.23
N ASN A 113 -7.76 -3.26 -8.74
CA ASN A 113 -8.66 -4.40 -8.73
C ASN A 113 -8.23 -5.46 -7.71
N ASN A 114 -8.27 -5.13 -6.42
CA ASN A 114 -8.09 -6.07 -5.30
C ASN A 114 -9.43 -6.67 -4.87
#